data_AF-A0A964LEZ9-F1
#
_entry.id   AF-A0A964LEZ9-F1
#
_cell.length_a   1.000
_cell.length_b   1.000
_cell.length_c   1.000
_cell.angle_alpha   90.00
_cell.angle_beta   90.00
_cell.angle_gamma   90.00
#
_symmetry.space_group_name_H-M   'P 1'
#
loop_
_entity.id
_entity.type
_entity.pdbx_description
1 polymer ?
#
loop_
_entity_poly.entity_id
_entity_poly.type
_entity_poly.pdbx_seq_one_letter_code
_entity_poly.pdbx_strand_id
1 'polypeptide(L)'
;MYGVGVVTFFALDLLWIGLVAKNFYQHQIGHLMRPNVQWLPAVLFYLIFVAALVVFVAAPAVERQSVGRAVAYGAFFGLAAYAAFDLTALALLRDFPVTVAVVDLAWGAVLSATVSAAVVLGARAWA
;
A
#
# COMPACT_ATOMS: atom_id res chain seq x y z
N MET A 1 17.02 -3.92 8.52
CA MET A 1 15.65 -3.58 8.96
C MET A 1 14.88 -2.78 7.91
N TYR A 2 15.30 -1.55 7.55
CA TYR A 2 14.59 -0.72 6.54
C TYR A 2 14.57 -1.32 5.12
N GLY A 3 15.67 -1.95 4.68
CA GLY A 3 15.75 -2.59 3.36
C GLY A 3 14.76 -3.74 3.16
N VAL A 4 14.39 -4.47 4.24
CA VAL A 4 13.42 -5.58 4.16
C VAL A 4 12.03 -5.04 3.84
N GLY A 5 11.63 -3.92 4.45
CA GLY A 5 10.32 -3.30 4.19
C GLY A 5 10.21 -2.80 2.75
N VAL A 6 11.26 -2.11 2.27
CA VAL A 6 11.32 -1.62 0.89
C VAL A 6 11.23 -2.78 -0.12
N VAL A 7 12.04 -3.83 0.06
CA VAL A 7 12.04 -4.99 -0.84
C VAL A 7 10.70 -5.73 -0.80
N THR A 8 10.14 -5.95 0.39
CA THR A 8 8.85 -6.66 0.53
C THR A 8 7.72 -5.86 -0.13
N PHE A 9 7.69 -4.55 0.11
CA PHE A 9 6.70 -3.67 -0.49
C PHE A 9 6.78 -3.70 -2.02
N PHE A 10 7.97 -3.46 -2.60
CA PHE A 10 8.13 -3.47 -4.05
C PHE A 10 7.85 -4.85 -4.67
N ALA A 11 8.22 -5.95 -4.01
CA ALA A 11 7.95 -7.28 -4.52
C ALA A 11 6.44 -7.58 -4.59
N LEU A 12 5.70 -7.26 -3.54
CA LEU A 12 4.24 -7.46 -3.50
C LEU A 12 3.54 -6.53 -4.49
N ASP A 13 3.98 -5.29 -4.59
CA ASP A 13 3.37 -4.30 -5.45
C ASP A 13 3.61 -4.59 -6.95
N LEU A 14 4.83 -5.00 -7.32
CA LEU A 14 5.12 -5.46 -8.69
C LEU A 14 4.32 -6.72 -9.05
N LEU A 15 4.11 -7.63 -8.11
CA LEU A 15 3.29 -8.82 -8.32
C LEU A 15 1.83 -8.44 -8.56
N TRP A 16 1.28 -7.52 -7.77
CA TRP A 16 -0.08 -6.99 -7.97
C TRP A 16 -0.25 -6.32 -9.33
N ILE A 17 0.66 -5.39 -9.67
CA ILE A 17 0.62 -4.64 -10.93
C ILE A 17 0.76 -5.57 -12.13
N GLY A 18 1.70 -6.52 -12.07
CA GLY A 18 2.00 -7.44 -13.15
C GLY A 18 0.89 -8.46 -13.44
N LEU A 19 0.19 -8.92 -12.40
CA LEU A 19 -0.80 -9.99 -12.54
C LEU A 19 -2.24 -9.51 -12.63
N VAL A 20 -2.61 -8.51 -11.82
CA VAL A 20 -4.02 -8.14 -11.60
C VAL A 20 -4.30 -6.71 -12.02
N ALA A 21 -3.52 -5.77 -11.49
CA ALA A 21 -3.87 -4.36 -11.50
C ALA A 21 -3.95 -3.79 -12.92
N LYS A 22 -2.96 -4.08 -13.78
CA LYS A 22 -2.90 -3.49 -15.13
C LYS A 22 -4.19 -3.73 -15.93
N ASN A 23 -4.63 -4.99 -16.02
CA ASN A 23 -5.82 -5.33 -16.80
C ASN A 23 -7.09 -4.88 -16.09
N PHE A 24 -7.16 -5.05 -14.76
CA PHE A 24 -8.32 -4.64 -13.96
C PHE A 24 -8.59 -3.14 -14.05
N TYR A 25 -7.59 -2.30 -13.79
CA TYR A 25 -7.76 -0.84 -13.86
C TYR A 25 -8.03 -0.35 -15.28
N GLN A 26 -7.40 -0.94 -16.30
CA GLN A 26 -7.70 -0.57 -17.68
C GLN A 26 -9.16 -0.85 -18.06
N HIS A 27 -9.74 -1.95 -17.60
CA HIS A 27 -11.15 -2.26 -17.84
C HIS A 27 -12.09 -1.37 -17.03
N GLN A 28 -11.77 -1.11 -15.76
CA GLN A 28 -12.67 -0.41 -14.83
C GLN A 28 -12.61 1.11 -14.97
N ILE A 29 -11.40 1.68 -15.09
CA ILE A 29 -11.16 3.13 -15.08
C ILE A 29 -10.33 3.61 -16.27
N GLY A 30 -10.18 2.80 -17.33
CA GLY A 30 -9.35 3.16 -18.50
C GLY A 30 -9.74 4.49 -19.14
N HIS A 31 -11.02 4.86 -19.10
CA HIS A 31 -11.53 6.14 -19.58
C HIS A 31 -11.05 7.36 -18.74
N LEU A 32 -10.66 7.14 -17.48
CA LEU A 32 -10.07 8.15 -16.57
C LEU A 32 -8.53 8.14 -16.60
N MET A 33 -7.92 7.09 -17.13
CA MET A 33 -6.46 6.92 -17.10
C MET A 33 -5.78 7.86 -18.11
N ARG A 34 -4.62 8.38 -17.70
CA ARG A 34 -3.75 9.15 -18.59
C ARG A 34 -3.10 8.22 -19.61
N PRO A 35 -2.85 8.69 -20.86
CA PRO A 35 -2.17 7.90 -21.88
C PRO A 35 -0.70 7.62 -21.54
N ASN A 36 -0.05 8.53 -20.80
CA ASN A 36 1.32 8.38 -20.35
C ASN A 36 1.42 8.55 -18.83
N VAL A 37 2.16 7.64 -18.19
CA VAL A 37 2.43 7.69 -16.75
C VAL A 37 3.24 8.93 -16.40
N GLN A 38 2.78 9.67 -15.39
CA GLN A 38 3.53 10.76 -14.79
C GLN A 38 4.42 10.20 -13.68
N TRP A 39 5.69 9.97 -14.00
CA TRP A 39 6.62 9.28 -13.11
C TRP A 39 6.96 10.06 -11.84
N LEU A 40 7.07 11.39 -11.91
CA LEU A 40 7.46 12.19 -10.76
C LEU A 40 6.44 12.08 -9.59
N PRO A 41 5.13 12.33 -9.79
CA PRO A 41 4.13 12.10 -8.73
C PRO A 41 4.11 10.65 -8.22
N ALA A 42 4.26 9.67 -9.11
CA ALA A 42 4.25 8.26 -8.72
C ALA A 42 5.42 7.93 -7.78
N VAL A 43 6.65 8.29 -8.18
CA VAL A 43 7.84 8.05 -7.35
C VAL A 43 7.75 8.77 -6.01
N LEU A 44 7.31 10.03 -5.99
CA LEU A 44 7.13 10.78 -4.75
C LEU A 44 6.11 10.12 -3.81
N PHE A 45 4.97 9.66 -4.34
CA PHE A 45 3.99 8.92 -3.56
C PHE A 45 4.60 7.69 -2.91
N TYR A 46 5.30 6.84 -3.67
CA TYR A 46 5.91 5.62 -3.14
C TYR A 46 6.94 5.91 -2.04
N LEU A 47 7.81 6.90 -2.24
CA LEU A 47 8.81 7.27 -1.25
C LEU A 47 8.16 7.77 0.04
N ILE A 48 7.16 8.65 -0.07
CA ILE A 48 6.44 9.21 1.09
C ILE A 48 5.65 8.12 1.80
N PHE A 49 4.94 7.26 1.05
CA PHE A 49 4.11 6.19 1.61
C PHE A 49 4.94 5.20 2.40
N VAL A 50 6.06 4.71 1.82
CA VAL A 50 6.95 3.77 2.49
C VAL A 50 7.60 4.40 3.71
N ALA A 51 8.05 5.66 3.61
CA ALA A 51 8.62 6.38 4.75
C ALA A 51 7.60 6.51 5.90
N ALA A 52 6.36 6.90 5.59
CA ALA A 52 5.30 7.03 6.58
C ALA A 52 4.94 5.68 7.22
N LEU A 53 4.79 4.61 6.44
CA LEU A 53 4.53 3.26 6.96
C LEU A 53 5.64 2.82 7.91
N VAL A 54 6.90 3.07 7.55
CA VAL A 54 8.06 2.74 8.38
C VAL A 54 8.05 3.53 9.69
N VAL A 55 7.89 4.85 9.63
CA VAL A 55 7.97 5.73 10.80
C VAL A 55 6.81 5.51 11.76
N PHE A 56 5.58 5.40 11.25
CA PHE A 56 4.39 5.36 12.09
C PHE A 56 3.99 3.95 12.51
N VAL A 57 4.36 2.92 11.74
CA VAL A 57 3.93 1.54 12.01
C VAL A 57 5.11 0.63 12.30
N ALA A 58 6.04 0.49 11.35
CA ALA A 58 7.04 -0.58 11.41
C ALA A 58 8.06 -0.35 12.53
N ALA A 59 8.64 0.85 12.65
CA ALA A 59 9.63 1.16 13.68
C ALA A 59 9.08 0.98 15.11
N PRO A 60 7.90 1.56 15.49
CA PRO A 60 7.30 1.31 16.80
C PRO A 60 6.95 -0.16 17.07
N ALA A 61 6.63 -0.94 16.03
CA ALA A 61 6.33 -2.36 16.17
C ALA A 61 7.60 -3.21 16.35
N VAL A 62 8.71 -2.83 15.72
CA VAL A 62 10.03 -3.45 15.92
C VAL A 62 10.54 -3.20 17.33
N GLU A 63 10.47 -1.96 17.83
CA GLU A 63 10.88 -1.60 19.19
C GLU A 63 10.14 -2.41 20.25
N ARG A 64 8.84 -2.62 20.05
CA ARG A 64 8.00 -3.43 20.94
C ARG A 64 8.07 -4.93 20.65
N GLN A 65 8.86 -5.36 19.67
CA GLN A 65 8.98 -6.75 19.25
C GLN A 65 7.58 -7.38 19.05
N SER A 66 6.64 -6.70 18.39
CA SER A 66 5.24 -7.14 18.32
C SER A 66 4.72 -7.21 16.89
N VAL A 67 4.62 -8.43 16.36
CA VAL A 67 4.05 -8.69 15.03
C VAL A 67 2.55 -8.36 15.00
N GLY A 68 1.80 -8.66 16.07
CA GLY A 68 0.39 -8.31 16.15
C GLY A 68 0.15 -6.80 16.04
N ARG A 69 1.03 -5.99 16.65
CA ARG A 69 1.01 -4.52 16.51
C ARG A 69 1.29 -4.09 15.07
N ALA A 70 2.30 -4.68 14.42
CA ALA A 70 2.62 -4.39 13.02
C ALA A 70 1.46 -4.73 12.07
N VAL A 71 0.81 -5.88 12.27
CA VAL A 71 -0.34 -6.29 11.44
C VAL A 71 -1.52 -5.35 11.64
N ALA A 72 -1.92 -5.08 12.89
CA ALA A 72 -3.11 -4.28 13.18
C ALA A 72 -2.95 -2.82 12.72
N TYR A 73 -1.84 -2.16 13.08
CA TYR A 73 -1.61 -0.77 12.68
C TYR A 73 -1.19 -0.66 11.22
N GLY A 74 -0.52 -1.66 10.65
CA GLY A 74 -0.22 -1.71 9.22
C GLY A 74 -1.50 -1.81 8.41
N ALA A 75 -2.41 -2.71 8.76
CA ALA A 75 -3.72 -2.83 8.11
C ALA A 75 -4.51 -1.54 8.18
N PHE A 76 -4.59 -0.92 9.36
CA PHE A 76 -5.33 0.32 9.54
C PHE A 76 -4.70 1.50 8.79
N PHE A 77 -3.36 1.62 8.82
CA PHE A 77 -2.65 2.66 8.08
C PHE A 77 -2.89 2.53 6.57
N GLY A 78 -2.74 1.31 6.03
CA GLY A 78 -2.98 1.02 4.62
C GLY A 78 -4.42 1.32 4.20
N LEU A 79 -5.39 0.86 5.00
CA LEU A 79 -6.80 1.14 4.79
C LEU A 79 -7.07 2.65 4.73
N ALA A 80 -6.55 3.41 5.69
CA ALA A 80 -6.75 4.87 5.76
C ALA A 80 -6.12 5.60 4.57
N ALA A 81 -4.91 5.21 4.17
CA ALA A 81 -4.22 5.82 3.05
C ALA A 81 -4.95 5.59 1.72
N TYR A 82 -5.41 4.36 1.47
CA TYR A 82 -6.19 4.03 0.27
C TYR A 82 -7.57 4.68 0.31
N ALA A 83 -8.24 4.68 1.47
CA ALA A 83 -9.52 5.36 1.66
C ALA A 83 -9.48 6.84 1.34
N ALA A 84 -8.37 7.52 1.66
CA ALA A 84 -8.21 8.94 1.35
C ALA A 84 -8.34 9.21 -0.16
N PHE A 85 -7.87 8.31 -1.01
CA PHE A 85 -8.06 8.41 -2.46
C PHE A 85 -9.41 7.83 -2.88
N ASP A 86 -9.68 6.56 -2.58
CA ASP A 86 -10.79 5.80 -3.18
C ASP A 86 -12.17 6.28 -2.74
N LEU A 87 -12.35 6.57 -1.44
CA LEU A 87 -13.63 7.06 -0.94
C LEU A 87 -13.87 8.51 -1.38
N THR A 88 -12.82 9.31 -1.47
CA THR A 88 -12.90 10.67 -2.00
C THR A 88 -13.18 10.65 -3.50
N ALA A 89 -12.58 9.71 -4.25
CA ALA A 89 -12.85 9.50 -5.67
C ALA A 89 -14.31 9.09 -5.90
N LEU A 90 -14.84 8.16 -5.09
CA LEU A 90 -16.28 7.82 -5.11
C LEU A 90 -17.18 9.01 -4.81
N ALA A 91 -16.76 9.91 -3.92
CA ALA A 91 -17.54 11.09 -3.56
C ALA A 91 -17.51 12.19 -4.64
N LEU A 92 -16.41 12.31 -5.40
CA LEU A 92 -16.15 13.44 -6.30
C LEU A 92 -16.26 13.11 -7.80
N LEU A 93 -15.96 11.88 -8.21
CA LEU A 93 -15.91 11.47 -9.61
C LEU A 93 -17.21 10.74 -9.99
N ARG A 94 -17.84 11.16 -11.09
CA ARG A 94 -19.16 10.68 -11.51
C ARG A 94 -19.21 9.16 -11.77
N ASP A 95 -18.18 8.60 -12.40
CA ASP A 95 -18.18 7.23 -12.91
C ASP A 95 -17.07 6.36 -12.28
N PHE A 96 -16.63 6.70 -11.06
CA PHE A 96 -15.61 5.91 -10.37
C PHE A 96 -16.20 4.59 -9.83
N PRO A 97 -15.65 3.41 -10.17
CA PRO A 97 -16.28 2.15 -9.81
C PRO A 97 -16.10 1.80 -8.33
N VAL A 98 -17.20 1.48 -7.64
CA VAL A 98 -17.18 0.98 -6.25
C VAL A 98 -16.32 -0.27 -6.11
N THR A 99 -16.31 -1.14 -7.12
CA THR A 99 -15.48 -2.35 -7.13
C THR A 99 -13.99 -2.02 -7.04
N VAL A 100 -13.53 -0.95 -7.70
CA VAL A 100 -12.14 -0.52 -7.62
C VAL A 100 -11.83 -0.07 -6.20
N ALA A 101 -12.65 0.82 -5.63
CA ALA A 101 -12.47 1.29 -4.27
C ALA A 101 -12.40 0.15 -3.24
N VAL A 102 -13.32 -0.82 -3.31
CA VAL A 102 -13.35 -1.95 -2.35
C VAL A 102 -12.10 -2.83 -2.47
N VAL A 103 -11.68 -3.14 -3.70
CA VAL A 103 -10.48 -3.94 -3.95
C VAL A 103 -9.23 -3.20 -3.45
N ASP A 104 -9.15 -1.91 -3.72
CA ASP A 104 -8.00 -1.07 -3.36
C ASP A 104 -7.89 -0.88 -1.84
N LEU A 105 -9.01 -0.67 -1.14
CA LEU A 105 -9.06 -0.63 0.31
C LEU A 105 -8.58 -1.94 0.94
N ALA A 106 -9.06 -3.08 0.43
CA ALA A 106 -8.67 -4.39 0.92
C ALA A 106 -7.18 -4.65 0.65
N TRP A 107 -6.71 -4.33 -0.56
CA TRP A 107 -5.30 -4.49 -0.93
C TRP A 107 -4.39 -3.60 -0.10
N GLY A 108 -4.72 -2.31 0.07
CA GLY A 108 -3.94 -1.38 0.87
C GLY A 108 -3.75 -1.84 2.31
N ALA A 109 -4.82 -2.37 2.92
CA ALA A 109 -4.77 -2.95 4.26
C ALA A 109 -3.87 -4.20 4.31
N VAL A 110 -4.07 -5.16 3.41
CA VAL A 110 -3.28 -6.40 3.37
C VAL A 110 -1.82 -6.11 3.10
N LEU A 111 -1.51 -5.30 2.08
CA LEU A 111 -0.15 -4.92 1.70
C LEU A 111 0.60 -4.28 2.87
N SER A 112 0.02 -3.26 3.49
CA SER A 112 0.64 -2.52 4.59
C SER A 112 0.83 -3.41 5.83
N ALA A 113 -0.11 -4.30 6.12
CA ALA A 113 0.00 -5.27 7.20
C ALA A 113 1.14 -6.27 6.94
N THR A 114 1.20 -6.84 5.74
CA THR A 114 2.23 -7.83 5.36
C THR A 114 3.62 -7.21 5.37
N VAL A 115 3.79 -6.02 4.78
CA VAL A 115 5.07 -5.30 4.79
C VAL A 115 5.52 -4.99 6.21
N SER A 116 4.63 -4.46 7.05
CA SER A 116 4.96 -4.15 8.45
C SER A 116 5.34 -5.40 9.24
N ALA A 117 4.61 -6.51 9.05
CA ALA A 117 4.92 -7.78 9.69
C ALA A 117 6.28 -8.34 9.24
N ALA A 118 6.57 -8.28 7.93
CA ALA A 118 7.84 -8.73 7.37
C ALA A 118 9.02 -7.93 7.92
N VAL A 119 8.86 -6.62 8.12
CA VAL A 119 9.90 -5.78 8.76
C VAL A 119 10.16 -6.23 10.19
N VAL A 120 9.13 -6.50 10.99
CA VAL A 120 9.30 -6.96 12.38
C VAL A 120 9.95 -8.34 12.44
N LEU A 121 9.50 -9.28 11.61
CA LEU A 121 10.09 -10.63 11.55
C LEU A 121 11.54 -10.58 11.07
N GLY A 122 11.83 -9.77 10.06
CA GLY A 122 13.18 -9.52 9.59
C GLY A 122 14.05 -8.82 10.63
N ALA A 123 13.51 -7.95 11.47
CA ALA A 123 14.27 -7.33 12.56
C ALA A 123 14.61 -8.33 13.68
N ARG A 124 13.68 -9.25 14.00
CA ARG A 124 13.89 -10.30 15.01
C ARG A 124 14.97 -11.31 14.62
N ALA A 125 15.11 -11.64 13.34
CA ALA A 125 16.09 -12.62 12.89
C ALA A 125 17.55 -12.14 12.95
N TRP A 126 17.77 -10.84 13.22
CA TRP A 126 19.08 -10.19 13.27
C TRP A 126 19.42 -9.63 14.66
N ALA A 127 18.59 -9.94 15.67
CA ALA A 127 18.78 -9.60 17.08
C ALA A 127 19.18 -10.86 17.86
#